data_AF-I3Y5J6-F1
#
_entry.id   AF-I3Y5J6-F1
#
_cell.length_a   1.000
_cell.length_b   1.000
_cell.length_c   1.000
_cell.angle_alpha   90.00
_cell.angle_beta   90.00
_cell.angle_gamma   90.00
#
_symmetry.space_group_name_H-M   'P 1'
#
loop_
_entity.id
_entity.type
_entity.pdbx_description
1 polymer ?
#
loop_
_entity_poly.entity_id
_entity_poly.type
_entity_poly.pdbx_seq_one_letter_code
_entity_poly.pdbx_strand_id
1 'polypeptide(L)' 'MQQTNTHEEVLAKVSDLYADLTDHDGYGELRIEVRLLKRGQKEVIVHCGKQYRYIVNHRFTDEA' A
#
# COMPACT_ATOMS: atom_id res chain seq x y z
N MET A 1 15.54 8.85 -9.59
CA MET A 1 15.65 8.53 -8.15
C MET A 1 14.38 7.78 -7.79
N GLN A 2 14.47 6.52 -7.33
CA GLN A 2 13.25 5.80 -6.90
C GLN A 2 12.82 6.38 -5.54
N GLN A 3 11.65 7.01 -5.49
CA GLN A 3 11.12 7.61 -4.27
C GLN A 3 10.66 6.49 -3.33
N THR A 4 11.32 6.35 -2.18
CA THR A 4 10.88 5.45 -1.13
C THR A 4 9.68 6.07 -0.42
N ASN A 5 8.64 5.28 -0.20
CA ASN A 5 7.45 5.69 0.55
C ASN A 5 7.52 5.07 1.95
N THR A 6 6.90 5.76 2.89
CA THR A 6 6.71 5.32 4.27
C THR A 6 5.52 4.37 4.37
N HIS A 7 5.44 3.61 5.46
CA HIS A 7 4.29 2.74 5.69
C HIS A 7 3.02 3.57 5.91
N GLU A 8 3.16 4.70 6.58
CA GLU A 8 2.12 5.65 6.93
C GLU A 8 1.47 6.27 5.68
N GLU A 9 2.25 6.62 4.65
CA GLU A 9 1.73 7.11 3.38
C GLU A 9 0.86 6.08 2.66
N VAL A 10 1.24 4.81 2.71
CA VAL A 10 0.46 3.71 2.13
C VAL A 10 -0.85 3.55 2.89
N LEU A 11 -0.80 3.53 4.23
CA LEU A 11 -2.00 3.42 5.07
C LEU A 11 -2.96 4.59 4.85
N ALA A 12 -2.46 5.82 4.79
CA ALA A 12 -3.28 6.99 4.51
C ALA A 12 -4.02 6.84 3.17
N LYS A 13 -3.32 6.42 2.11
CA LYS A 13 -3.98 6.20 0.82
C LYS A 13 -5.01 5.07 0.86
N VAL A 14 -4.72 3.98 1.56
CA VAL A 14 -5.68 2.88 1.73
C VAL A 14 -6.93 3.34 2.47
N SER A 15 -6.79 4.14 3.52
CA SER A 15 -7.91 4.73 4.26
C SER A 15 -8.75 5.65 3.38
N ASP A 16 -8.12 6.52 2.59
CA ASP A 16 -8.82 7.40 1.64
C ASP A 16 -9.65 6.58 0.64
N LEU A 17 -9.03 5.59 0.00
CA LEU A 17 -9.69 4.76 -1.01
C LEU A 17 -10.83 3.93 -0.41
N TYR A 18 -10.67 3.44 0.82
CA TYR A 18 -11.73 2.74 1.52
C TYR A 18 -12.91 3.66 1.82
N ALA A 19 -12.66 4.89 2.31
CA ALA A 19 -13.71 5.87 2.56
C ALA A 19 -14.48 6.22 1.27
N ASP A 20 -13.76 6.46 0.18
CA ASP A 20 -14.35 6.71 -1.13
C ASP A 20 -15.28 5.56 -1.53
N LEU A 21 -14.82 4.30 -1.39
CA LEU A 21 -15.65 3.13 -1.71
C LEU A 21 -16.90 3.01 -0.85
N THR A 22 -16.84 3.39 0.43
CA THR A 22 -17.99 3.33 1.34
C THR A 22 -19.00 4.45 1.09
N ASP A 23 -18.57 5.59 0.57
CA ASP A 23 -19.43 6.71 0.24
C ASP A 23 -20.14 6.54 -1.12
N HIS A 24 -19.71 5.56 -1.93
CA HIS A 24 -20.32 5.25 -3.21
C HIS A 24 -21.51 4.28 -3.08
N ASP A 25 -22.66 4.65 -3.66
CA ASP A 25 -23.81 3.76 -3.85
C ASP A 25 -23.56 2.80 -5.02
N GLY A 26 -22.81 1.72 -4.76
CA GLY A 26 -22.48 0.72 -5.77
C GLY A 26 -21.55 -0.39 -5.28
N TYR A 27 -21.06 -1.20 -6.22
CA TYR A 27 -20.00 -2.18 -5.95
C TYR A 27 -18.62 -1.55 -6.16
N GLY A 28 -17.73 -1.77 -5.20
CA GLY A 28 -16.32 -1.38 -5.29
C GLY A 28 -15.42 -2.47 -4.77
N GLU A 29 -14.18 -2.52 -5.29
CA GLU A 29 -13.17 -3.48 -4.88
C GLU A 29 -11.88 -2.74 -4.48
N LEU A 30 -11.38 -3.03 -3.28
CA LEU A 30 -10.05 -2.64 -2.83
C LEU A 30 -9.22 -3.91 -2.64
N ARG A 31 -8.11 -4.04 -3.38
CA ARG A 31 -7.17 -5.16 -3.27
C ARG A 31 -5.76 -4.66 -3.01
N ILE A 32 -5.09 -5.26 -2.03
CA ILE A 32 -3.71 -4.93 -1.68
C ILE A 32 -2.83 -6.16 -1.90
N GLU A 33 -1.77 -6.00 -2.70
CA GLU A 33 -0.72 -7.01 -2.86
C GLU A 33 0.58 -6.51 -2.25
N VAL A 34 1.23 -7.35 -1.45
CA VAL A 34 2.54 -7.04 -0.86
C VAL A 34 3.55 -8.06 -1.35
N ARG A 35 4.58 -7.59 -2.05
CA ARG A 35 5.69 -8.41 -2.53
C ARG A 35 6.94 -8.11 -1.72
N LEU A 36 7.51 -9.14 -1.11
CA LEU A 36 8.79 -9.02 -0.42
C LEU A 36 9.90 -8.87 -1.48
N LEU A 37 10.64 -7.77 -1.39
CA LEU A 37 11.79 -7.50 -2.25
C LEU A 37 13.09 -7.78 -1.50
N LYS A 38 14.21 -7.65 -2.20
CA LYS A 38 15.55 -7.77 -1.61
C LYS A 38 15.82 -6.59 -0.65
N ARG A 39 16.80 -6.78 0.25
CA ARG A 39 17.31 -5.73 1.18
C ARG A 39 16.25 -5.12 2.10
N GLY A 40 15.25 -5.92 2.50
CA GLY A 40 14.20 -5.46 3.40
C GLY A 40 13.26 -4.44 2.78
N GLN A 41 13.15 -4.39 1.46
CA GLN A 41 12.12 -3.59 0.80
C GLN A 41 10.86 -4.43 0.60
N LYS A 42 9.71 -3.76 0.57
CA LYS A 42 8.42 -4.33 0.19
C LYS A 42 7.84 -3.49 -0.92
N GLU A 43 7.38 -4.13 -1.98
CA GLU A 43 6.53 -3.48 -2.98
C GLU A 43 5.08 -3.68 -2.54
N VAL A 44 4.36 -2.58 -2.34
CA VAL A 44 2.93 -2.59 -2.04
C VAL A 44 2.17 -2.07 -3.25
N ILE A 45 1.24 -2.86 -3.74
CA ILE A 45 0.38 -2.52 -4.88
C ILE A 45 -1.05 -2.44 -4.37
N VAL A 46 -1.70 -1.29 -4.56
CA VAL A 46 -3.09 -1.07 -4.16
C VAL A 46 -3.93 -0.90 -5.42
N HIS A 47 -4.97 -1.72 -5.56
CA HIS A 47 -5.94 -1.71 -6.65
C HIS A 47 -7.28 -1.17 -6.15
N CYS A 48 -7.78 -0.11 -6.77
CA CYS A 48 -9.12 0.46 -6.53
C CYS A 48 -9.57 1.24 -7.77
N GLY A 49 -9.90 0.55 -8.85
CA GLY A 49 -10.14 1.14 -10.19
C GLY A 49 -8.87 1.67 -10.89
N LYS A 50 -7.93 2.22 -10.13
CA LYS A 50 -6.55 2.56 -10.52
C LYS A 50 -5.56 1.73 -9.70
N GLN A 51 -4.35 1.54 -10.25
CA GLN A 51 -3.25 0.90 -9.55
C GLN A 51 -2.29 1.95 -8.96
N TYR A 52 -2.03 1.85 -7.67
CA TYR A 52 -1.00 2.61 -6.95
C TYR A 52 0.12 1.66 -6.53
N ARG A 53 1.38 2.08 -6.64
CA ARG A 53 2.55 1.25 -6.36
C ARG A 53 3.53 1.99 -5.49
N TYR A 54 3.96 1.34 -4.41
CA TYR A 54 4.82 1.89 -3.38
C TYR A 54 6.01 0.97 -3.14
N ILE A 55 7.19 1.55 -2.94
CA ILE A 55 8.36 0.84 -2.40
C ILE A 55 8.55 1.31 -0.97
N VAL A 56 8.34 0.41 -0.02
CA VAL A 56 8.44 0.69 1.42
C VAL A 56 9.67 -0.01 1.99
N ASN A 57 10.51 0.74 2.69
CA ASN A 57 11.61 0.16 3.46
C ASN A 57 11.05 -0.47 4.75
N HIS A 58 11.24 -1.77 4.92
CA HIS A 58 10.95 -2.47 6.15
C HIS A 58 12.24 -2.54 6.98
N ARG A 59 12.22 -1.91 8.16
CA ARG A 59 13.22 -2.22 9.19
C ARG A 59 12.87 -3.60 9.72
N PHE A 60 13.70 -4.60 9.46
CA PHE A 60 13.64 -5.84 10.22
C PHE A 60 14.00 -5.49 11.66
N THR A 61 13.02 -5.55 12.56
CA THR A 61 13.32 -5.73 13.98
C THR A 61 13.33 -7.23 14.18
N ASP A 62 14.48 -7.86 13.96
CA ASP A 62 14.74 -9.19 14.50
C ASP A 62 14.93 -9.03 16.00
N GLU A 63 13.84 -9.06 16.77
CA GLU A 63 13.92 -9.42 18.18
C GLU A 63 14.00 -10.95 18.24
N ALA A 64 15.22 -11.42 18.51
CA ALA A 64 15.56 -12.80 18.83
C ALA A 64 15.24 -13.13 20.29
#